data_AF-A0AAN7L1Z7-F1
#
_entry.id   AF-A0AAN7L1Z7-F1
#
_cell.length_a   1.000
_cell.length_b   1.000
_cell.length_c   1.000
_cell.angle_alpha   90.00
_cell.angle_beta   90.00
_cell.angle_gamma   90.00
#
_symmetry.space_group_name_H-M   'P 1'
#
loop_
_entity.id
_entity.type
_entity.pdbx_description
1 polymer ?
#
loop_
_entity_poly.entity_id
_entity_poly.type
_entity_poly.pdbx_seq_one_letter_code
_entity_poly.pdbx_strand_id
1 'polypeptide(L)'
;MAARIGNRSRIDLLKRWRMIEDEEEAGDRGGGEDGHEHSSTLLGLNQLKEQWFADTFNFLIHLPKENHIWCESWELMGPLLETFYNYHKDNRDDSPLRLLWKRISEEMRTCIRCVSHHHQATEMYSMEYEINSVGPLLSVVQSLDEERVTGCLRDINKRILKEDYHPLNGSTEVITVMYELTTFMNWLWMETNNFRVFMHYSSLNEE
;
A
#
# COMPACT_ATOMS: atom_id res chain seq x y z
N MET A 1 4.39 -14.22 27.98
CA MET A 1 3.62 -15.27 27.27
C MET A 1 3.76 -15.01 25.79
N ALA A 2 4.54 -15.82 25.07
CA ALA A 2 4.70 -15.69 23.63
C ALA A 2 3.40 -16.13 22.95
N ALA A 3 2.75 -15.20 22.24
CA ALA A 3 1.56 -15.50 21.46
C ALA A 3 1.92 -16.59 20.45
N ARG A 4 1.03 -17.59 20.33
CA ARG A 4 1.10 -18.59 19.26
C ARG A 4 1.01 -17.84 17.94
N ILE A 5 2.16 -17.61 17.28
CA ILE A 5 2.19 -17.28 15.86
C ILE A 5 1.76 -18.57 15.16
N GLY A 6 0.46 -18.81 15.12
CA GLY A 6 -0.10 -19.83 14.25
C GLY A 6 0.29 -19.41 12.84
N ASN A 7 1.05 -20.26 12.15
CA ASN A 7 1.44 -20.02 10.78
C ASN A 7 0.17 -20.08 9.91
N ARG A 8 -0.56 -18.95 9.83
CA ARG A 8 -1.82 -18.87 9.09
C ARG A 8 -1.50 -18.79 7.61
N SER A 9 -2.15 -19.62 6.81
CA SER A 9 -1.96 -19.56 5.36
C SER A 9 -2.71 -18.38 4.77
N ARG A 10 -2.22 -17.89 3.62
CA ARG A 10 -2.93 -16.91 2.77
C ARG A 10 -4.39 -17.30 2.55
N ILE A 11 -4.65 -18.59 2.30
CA ILE A 11 -5.99 -19.13 2.03
C ILE A 11 -6.90 -18.97 3.25
N ASP A 12 -6.39 -19.22 4.45
CA ASP A 12 -7.20 -19.10 5.68
C ASP A 12 -7.56 -17.65 5.97
N LEU A 13 -6.64 -16.71 5.74
CA LEU A 13 -6.90 -15.28 5.87
C LEU A 13 -7.96 -14.81 4.88
N LEU A 14 -7.87 -15.21 3.61
CA LEU A 14 -8.87 -14.84 2.61
C LEU A 14 -10.26 -15.39 2.94
N LYS A 15 -10.34 -16.65 3.39
CA LYS A 15 -11.62 -17.23 3.82
C LYS A 15 -12.24 -16.46 4.99
N ARG A 16 -11.43 -16.06 5.97
CA ARG A 16 -11.90 -15.26 7.09
C ARG A 16 -12.37 -13.88 6.69
N TRP A 17 -11.69 -13.23 5.74
CA TRP A 17 -12.12 -11.94 5.23
C TRP A 17 -13.49 -12.05 4.57
N ARG A 18 -13.69 -13.02 3.68
CA ARG A 18 -14.98 -13.26 3.01
C ARG A 18 -16.11 -13.51 3.99
N MET A 19 -15.87 -14.28 5.06
CA MET A 19 -16.90 -14.48 6.10
C MET A 19 -17.27 -13.18 6.81
N ILE A 20 -16.30 -12.29 7.05
CA ILE A 20 -16.57 -10.98 7.65
C ILE A 20 -17.41 -10.12 6.69
N GLU A 21 -17.05 -10.07 5.40
CA GLU A 21 -17.80 -9.34 4.38
C GLU A 21 -19.25 -9.85 4.26
N ASP A 22 -19.42 -11.18 4.20
CA ASP A 22 -20.74 -11.82 4.12
C ASP A 22 -21.62 -11.48 5.34
N GLU A 23 -21.03 -11.43 6.55
CA GLU A 23 -21.73 -11.06 7.78
C GLU A 23 -22.07 -9.56 7.84
N GLU A 24 -21.19 -8.68 7.37
CA GLU A 24 -21.44 -7.23 7.26
C GLU A 24 -22.59 -6.94 6.29
N GLU A 25 -22.59 -7.57 5.12
CA GLU A 25 -23.67 -7.43 4.13
C GLU A 25 -25.01 -8.00 4.60
N ALA A 26 -24.99 -9.05 5.42
CA ALA A 26 -26.21 -9.65 5.97
C ALA A 26 -26.85 -8.74 7.04
N GLY A 27 -26.03 -8.05 7.85
CA GLY A 27 -26.50 -7.11 8.87
C GLY A 27 -27.18 -5.87 8.28
N ASP A 28 -26.64 -5.31 7.20
CA ASP A 28 -27.17 -4.09 6.58
C ASP A 28 -28.54 -4.31 5.88
N ARG A 29 -28.83 -5.55 5.46
CA ARG A 29 -30.12 -5.94 4.86
C ARG A 29 -31.20 -6.28 5.90
N GLY A 30 -30.81 -6.49 7.16
CA GLY A 30 -31.63 -7.04 8.23
C GLY A 30 -32.25 -6.02 9.19
N GLY A 31 -32.75 -4.89 8.68
CA GLY A 31 -33.40 -3.83 9.48
C GLY A 31 -34.68 -4.29 10.19
N GLY A 32 -34.53 -5.03 11.29
CA GLY A 32 -35.57 -5.43 12.24
C GLY A 32 -35.31 -4.83 13.62
N GLU A 33 -36.39 -4.50 14.33
CA GLU A 33 -36.52 -3.57 15.47
C GLU A 33 -35.78 -3.92 16.79
N ASP A 34 -34.79 -4.83 16.80
CA ASP A 34 -34.10 -5.29 18.01
C ASP A 34 -32.71 -4.65 18.20
N GLY A 35 -32.69 -3.39 18.65
CA GLY A 35 -31.47 -2.58 18.83
C GLY A 35 -30.43 -3.11 19.83
N HIS A 36 -30.74 -4.14 20.63
CA HIS A 36 -29.82 -4.70 21.63
C HIS A 36 -29.03 -5.93 21.12
N GLU A 37 -29.58 -6.69 20.18
CA GLU A 37 -28.91 -7.84 19.55
C GLU A 37 -27.90 -7.35 18.49
N HIS A 38 -28.28 -6.30 17.76
CA HIS A 38 -27.45 -5.67 16.74
C HIS A 38 -26.10 -5.12 17.25
N SER A 39 -26.06 -4.63 18.50
CA SER A 39 -24.83 -4.08 19.11
C SER A 39 -23.82 -5.16 19.51
N SER A 40 -24.29 -6.32 19.98
CA SER A 40 -23.41 -7.44 20.37
C SER A 40 -22.80 -8.12 19.14
N THR A 41 -23.58 -8.25 18.07
CA THR A 41 -23.11 -8.76 16.77
C THR A 41 -22.08 -7.82 16.13
N LEU A 42 -22.32 -6.50 16.16
CA LEU A 42 -21.37 -5.51 15.66
C LEU A 42 -20.05 -5.50 16.45
N LEU A 43 -20.10 -5.66 17.78
CA LEU A 43 -18.90 -5.79 18.60
C LEU A 43 -18.11 -7.05 18.24
N GLY A 44 -18.79 -8.17 18.00
CA GLY A 44 -18.17 -9.41 17.54
C GLY A 44 -17.49 -9.24 16.18
N LEU A 45 -18.14 -8.60 15.23
CA LEU A 45 -17.59 -8.30 13.90
C LEU A 45 -16.34 -7.43 13.97
N ASN A 46 -16.38 -6.36 14.77
CA ASN A 46 -15.21 -5.50 14.97
C ASN A 46 -14.02 -6.28 15.55
N GLN A 47 -14.26 -7.19 16.50
CA GLN A 47 -13.20 -8.06 17.04
C GLN A 47 -12.65 -9.02 15.99
N LEU A 48 -13.51 -9.58 15.12
CA LEU A 48 -13.08 -10.44 14.03
C LEU A 48 -12.23 -9.67 13.01
N LYS A 49 -12.61 -8.44 12.66
CA LYS A 49 -11.82 -7.53 11.81
C LYS A 49 -10.49 -7.18 12.43
N GLU A 50 -10.47 -6.74 13.69
CA GLU A 50 -9.23 -6.40 14.40
C GLU A 50 -8.26 -7.60 14.42
N GLN A 51 -8.77 -8.78 14.76
CA GLN A 51 -7.98 -10.00 14.76
C GLN A 51 -7.50 -10.38 13.35
N TRP A 52 -8.33 -10.18 12.33
CA TRP A 52 -7.96 -10.40 10.94
C TRP A 52 -6.84 -9.44 10.52
N PHE A 53 -6.97 -8.13 10.78
CA PHE A 53 -5.94 -7.15 10.46
C PHE A 53 -4.62 -7.48 11.14
N ALA A 54 -4.65 -7.85 12.43
CA ALA A 54 -3.45 -8.24 13.16
C ALA A 54 -2.79 -9.50 12.58
N ASP A 55 -3.57 -10.51 12.23
CA ASP A 55 -3.04 -11.75 11.63
C ASP A 55 -2.51 -11.51 10.21
N THR A 56 -3.23 -10.77 9.38
CA THR A 56 -2.84 -10.42 8.00
C THR A 56 -1.58 -9.56 8.00
N PHE A 57 -1.49 -8.58 8.89
CA PHE A 57 -0.29 -7.77 9.06
C PHE A 57 0.94 -8.64 9.34
N ASN A 58 0.82 -9.53 10.33
CA ASN A 58 1.90 -10.45 10.70
C ASN A 58 2.26 -11.39 9.54
N PHE A 59 1.28 -11.87 8.79
CA PHE A 59 1.54 -12.69 7.61
C PHE A 59 2.33 -11.92 6.54
N LEU A 60 1.88 -10.72 6.17
CA LEU A 60 2.49 -9.93 5.09
C LEU A 60 3.91 -9.45 5.42
N ILE A 61 4.15 -8.98 6.65
CA ILE A 61 5.48 -8.46 7.03
C ILE A 61 6.55 -9.56 7.10
N HIS A 62 6.15 -10.81 7.34
CA HIS A 62 7.04 -11.97 7.40
C HIS A 62 7.14 -12.73 6.07
N LEU A 63 6.52 -12.25 4.99
CA LEU A 63 6.73 -12.84 3.66
C LEU A 63 8.21 -12.75 3.25
N PRO A 64 8.73 -13.79 2.57
CA PRO A 64 10.06 -13.74 1.96
C PRO A 64 10.25 -12.46 1.13
N LYS A 65 11.48 -11.96 1.01
CA LYS A 65 11.75 -10.70 0.29
C LYS A 65 11.45 -10.80 -1.20
N GLU A 66 11.56 -12.01 -1.73
CA GLU A 66 11.29 -12.38 -3.11
C GLU A 66 9.78 -12.39 -3.43
N ASN A 67 8.96 -12.56 -2.39
CA ASN A 67 7.51 -12.66 -2.50
C ASN A 67 6.89 -11.29 -2.22
N HIS A 68 6.71 -10.50 -3.27
CA HIS A 68 6.18 -9.15 -3.11
C HIS A 68 4.70 -9.20 -2.68
N ILE A 69 4.36 -8.37 -1.68
CA ILE A 69 3.03 -8.29 -1.09
C ILE A 69 1.97 -7.98 -2.15
N TRP A 70 2.20 -6.93 -2.94
CA TRP A 70 1.28 -6.54 -4.01
C TRP A 70 1.24 -7.53 -5.17
N CYS A 71 2.28 -8.33 -5.41
CA CYS A 71 2.25 -9.31 -6.50
C CYS A 71 1.48 -10.58 -6.14
N GLU A 72 1.67 -11.09 -4.92
CA GLU A 72 1.18 -12.42 -4.53
C GLU A 72 -0.01 -12.37 -3.58
N SER A 73 -0.11 -11.30 -2.78
CA SER A 73 -1.07 -11.18 -1.69
C SER A 73 -1.88 -9.88 -1.78
N TRP A 74 -2.11 -9.38 -2.99
CA TRP A 74 -2.91 -8.17 -3.22
C TRP A 74 -4.32 -8.27 -2.64
N GLU A 75 -4.96 -9.45 -2.72
CA GLU A 75 -6.28 -9.72 -2.13
C GLU A 75 -6.30 -9.56 -0.60
N LEU A 76 -5.15 -9.65 0.06
CA LEU A 76 -5.01 -9.40 1.50
C LEU A 76 -4.59 -7.96 1.79
N MET A 77 -3.72 -7.39 0.94
CA MET A 77 -3.24 -6.03 1.08
C MET A 77 -4.34 -4.99 0.80
N GLY A 78 -5.23 -5.26 -0.15
CA GLY A 78 -6.34 -4.39 -0.53
C GLY A 78 -7.20 -3.99 0.67
N PRO A 79 -7.84 -4.94 1.38
CA PRO A 79 -8.59 -4.62 2.60
C PRO A 79 -7.73 -4.01 3.71
N LEU A 80 -6.46 -4.41 3.81
CA LEU A 80 -5.54 -3.86 4.81
C LEU A 80 -5.26 -2.36 4.58
N LEU A 81 -5.47 -1.82 3.37
CA LEU A 81 -5.36 -0.39 3.11
C LEU A 81 -6.28 0.45 4.00
N GLU A 82 -7.46 -0.06 4.40
CA GLU A 82 -8.36 0.67 5.32
C GLU A 82 -7.63 1.16 6.58
N THR A 83 -6.67 0.38 7.08
CA THR A 83 -5.91 0.70 8.27
C THR A 83 -5.01 1.93 8.11
N PHE A 84 -4.64 2.29 6.87
CA PHE A 84 -3.84 3.47 6.56
C PHE A 84 -4.56 4.79 6.83
N TYR A 85 -5.89 4.77 6.99
CA TYR A 85 -6.62 5.94 7.48
C TYR A 85 -6.04 6.47 8.81
N ASN A 86 -5.48 5.58 9.63
CA ASN A 86 -4.87 5.90 10.91
C ASN A 86 -3.33 6.02 10.87
N TYR A 87 -2.70 6.03 9.68
CA TYR A 87 -1.24 5.97 9.54
C TYR A 87 -0.52 7.06 10.36
N HIS A 88 -0.99 8.30 10.29
CA HIS A 88 -0.39 9.43 11.02
C HIS A 88 -0.80 9.51 12.50
N LYS A 89 -1.67 8.62 12.99
CA LYS A 89 -2.03 8.58 14.42
C LYS A 89 -0.95 7.91 15.27
N ASP A 90 -0.13 7.03 14.69
CA ASP A 90 1.03 6.42 15.35
C ASP A 90 2.35 6.96 14.76
N ASN A 91 3.06 7.73 15.57
CA ASN A 91 4.34 8.34 15.18
C ASN A 91 5.55 7.47 15.48
N ARG A 92 5.38 6.27 16.02
CA ARG A 92 6.50 5.36 16.29
C ARG A 92 6.98 4.70 15.01
N ASP A 93 8.28 4.76 14.74
CA ASP A 93 8.90 4.19 13.54
C ASP A 93 8.76 2.66 13.45
N ASP A 94 8.60 1.99 14.59
CA ASP A 94 8.35 0.54 14.70
C ASP A 94 6.86 0.18 14.71
N SER A 95 5.97 1.15 14.45
CA SER A 95 4.55 0.87 14.32
C SER A 95 4.30 -0.08 13.15
N PRO A 96 3.32 -1.00 13.28
CA PRO A 96 2.99 -1.94 12.22
C PRO A 96 2.83 -1.27 10.85
N LEU A 97 2.00 -0.23 10.75
CA LEU A 97 1.73 0.45 9.48
C LEU A 97 2.98 1.03 8.83
N ARG A 98 3.93 1.58 9.60
CA ARG A 98 5.19 2.10 9.05
C ARG A 98 6.11 0.99 8.56
N LEU A 99 6.19 -0.12 9.29
CA LEU A 99 6.97 -1.28 8.87
C LEU A 99 6.42 -1.87 7.56
N LEU A 100 5.09 -2.01 7.45
CA LEU A 100 4.44 -2.47 6.23
C LEU A 100 4.60 -1.48 5.09
N TRP A 101 4.38 -0.18 5.33
CA TRP A 101 4.56 0.86 4.32
C TRP A 101 6.00 0.86 3.79
N LYS A 102 6.98 0.78 4.69
CA LYS A 102 8.39 0.66 4.31
C LYS A 102 8.62 -0.56 3.43
N ARG A 103 8.08 -1.72 3.81
CA ARG A 103 8.23 -2.96 3.05
C ARG A 103 7.63 -2.85 1.64
N ILE A 104 6.38 -2.40 1.51
CA ILE A 104 5.75 -2.26 0.18
C ILE A 104 6.39 -1.14 -0.63
N SER A 105 6.92 -0.10 0.02
CA SER A 105 7.67 0.97 -0.64
C SER A 105 8.97 0.45 -1.27
N GLU A 106 9.70 -0.42 -0.56
CA GLU A 106 10.90 -1.08 -1.07
C GLU A 106 10.56 -1.96 -2.28
N GLU A 107 9.46 -2.70 -2.24
CA GLU A 107 9.00 -3.54 -3.37
C GLU A 107 8.57 -2.70 -4.58
N MET A 108 7.77 -1.65 -4.36
CA MET A 108 7.32 -0.71 -5.39
C MET A 108 8.48 0.08 -6.00
N ARG A 109 9.60 0.22 -5.30
CA ARG A 109 10.80 0.88 -5.84
C ARG A 109 11.39 0.14 -7.04
N THR A 110 11.24 -1.18 -7.10
CA THR A 110 11.87 -2.02 -8.13
C THR A 110 10.89 -2.92 -8.90
N CYS A 111 9.59 -2.86 -8.61
CA CYS A 111 8.60 -3.73 -9.22
C CYS A 111 7.41 -2.93 -9.76
N ILE A 112 7.37 -2.78 -11.09
CA ILE A 112 6.25 -2.15 -11.82
C ILE A 112 4.91 -2.80 -11.48
N ARG A 113 4.85 -4.13 -11.37
CA ARG A 113 3.60 -4.83 -11.03
C ARG A 113 3.09 -4.46 -9.62
N CYS A 114 3.99 -4.24 -8.66
CA CYS A 114 3.59 -3.75 -7.34
C CYS A 114 2.99 -2.34 -7.44
N VAL A 115 3.61 -1.44 -8.20
CA VAL A 115 3.09 -0.09 -8.46
C VAL A 115 1.70 -0.17 -9.10
N SER A 116 1.53 -0.97 -10.15
CA SER A 116 0.24 -1.09 -10.84
C SER A 116 -0.85 -1.61 -9.92
N HIS A 117 -0.60 -2.68 -9.15
CA HIS A 117 -1.61 -3.22 -8.24
C HIS A 117 -1.93 -2.28 -7.07
N HIS A 118 -0.94 -1.54 -6.55
CA HIS A 118 -1.14 -0.52 -5.51
C HIS A 118 -2.07 0.60 -5.98
N HIS A 119 -1.80 1.17 -7.16
CA HIS A 119 -2.65 2.22 -7.72
C HIS A 119 -4.01 1.70 -8.15
N GLN A 120 -4.08 0.49 -8.69
CA GLN A 120 -5.37 -0.15 -9.02
C GLN A 120 -6.22 -0.38 -7.77
N ALA A 121 -5.62 -0.83 -6.66
CA ALA A 121 -6.33 -0.97 -5.38
C ALA A 121 -6.89 0.39 -4.92
N THR A 122 -6.06 1.42 -4.96
CA THR A 122 -6.44 2.79 -4.59
C THR A 122 -7.57 3.34 -5.48
N GLU A 123 -7.53 3.05 -6.79
CA GLU A 123 -8.59 3.41 -7.74
C GLU A 123 -9.90 2.66 -7.46
N MET A 124 -9.84 1.36 -7.15
CA MET A 124 -11.04 0.58 -6.78
C MET A 124 -11.74 1.17 -5.57
N TYR A 125 -11.01 1.60 -4.53
CA TYR A 125 -11.60 2.31 -3.38
C TYR A 125 -12.36 3.58 -3.80
N SER A 126 -11.86 4.34 -4.78
CA SER A 126 -12.53 5.54 -5.27
C SER A 126 -13.79 5.26 -6.09
N MET A 127 -13.88 4.07 -6.70
CA MET A 127 -15.01 3.63 -7.51
C MET A 127 -16.10 2.95 -6.66
N GLU A 128 -15.72 2.19 -5.64
CA GLU A 128 -16.61 1.36 -4.84
C GLU A 128 -17.25 2.13 -3.67
N TYR A 129 -16.60 3.17 -3.15
CA TYR A 129 -17.05 3.91 -1.97
C TYR A 129 -17.35 5.37 -2.28
N GLU A 130 -18.27 5.96 -1.50
CA GLU A 130 -18.53 7.40 -1.57
C GLU A 130 -17.28 8.21 -1.21
N ILE A 131 -16.96 9.20 -2.04
CA ILE A 131 -15.75 10.03 -1.88
C ILE A 131 -15.63 10.71 -0.52
N ASN A 132 -16.75 11.07 0.12
CA ASN A 132 -16.75 11.70 1.44
C ASN A 132 -16.32 10.75 2.55
N SER A 133 -16.52 9.44 2.35
CA SER A 133 -16.12 8.39 3.28
C SER A 133 -14.66 7.99 3.06
N VAL A 134 -14.29 7.73 1.79
CA VAL A 134 -12.97 7.17 1.44
C VAL A 134 -11.91 8.23 1.16
N GLY A 135 -12.31 9.46 0.86
CA GLY A 135 -11.42 10.58 0.51
C GLY A 135 -10.27 10.83 1.50
N PRO A 136 -10.50 10.81 2.83
CA PRO A 136 -9.40 10.98 3.77
C PRO A 136 -8.38 9.82 3.74
N LEU A 137 -8.82 8.57 3.52
CA LEU A 137 -7.92 7.44 3.33
C LEU A 137 -7.07 7.64 2.07
N LEU A 138 -7.71 7.95 0.94
CA LEU A 138 -7.03 8.18 -0.33
C LEU A 138 -6.02 9.34 -0.23
N SER A 139 -6.36 10.41 0.49
CA SER A 139 -5.45 11.53 0.73
C SER A 139 -4.21 11.12 1.53
N VAL A 140 -4.37 10.24 2.53
CA VAL A 140 -3.22 9.70 3.27
C VAL A 140 -2.35 8.86 2.34
N VAL A 141 -2.93 7.90 1.60
CA VAL A 141 -2.16 7.03 0.69
C VAL A 141 -1.44 7.85 -0.37
N GLN A 142 -2.11 8.83 -0.98
CA GLN A 142 -1.51 9.75 -1.94
C GLN A 142 -0.32 10.50 -1.33
N SER A 143 -0.45 11.04 -0.12
CA SER A 143 0.67 11.75 0.54
C SER A 143 1.89 10.85 0.77
N LEU A 144 1.65 9.57 1.08
CA LEU A 144 2.71 8.59 1.28
C LEU A 144 3.39 8.20 -0.04
N ASP A 145 2.62 8.09 -1.13
CA ASP A 145 3.17 7.87 -2.47
C ASP A 145 4.03 9.05 -2.92
N GLU A 146 3.58 10.28 -2.72
CA GLU A 146 4.35 11.49 -3.03
C GLU A 146 5.69 11.51 -2.26
N GLU A 147 5.66 11.20 -0.96
CA GLU A 147 6.87 11.11 -0.13
C GLU A 147 7.81 10.01 -0.65
N ARG A 148 7.29 8.81 -0.92
CA ARG A 148 8.06 7.66 -1.41
C ARG A 148 8.72 7.95 -2.76
N VAL A 149 7.95 8.42 -3.74
CA VAL A 149 8.43 8.72 -5.10
C VAL A 149 9.47 9.84 -5.06
N THR A 150 9.19 10.91 -4.31
CA THR A 150 10.13 12.03 -4.13
C THR A 150 11.42 11.58 -3.45
N GLY A 151 11.33 10.72 -2.43
CA GLY A 151 12.49 10.12 -1.77
C GLY A 151 13.34 9.30 -2.73
N CYS A 152 12.70 8.45 -3.54
CA CYS A 152 13.38 7.63 -4.54
C CYS A 152 14.12 8.49 -5.58
N LEU A 153 13.45 9.51 -6.14
CA LEU A 153 14.05 10.46 -7.08
C LEU A 153 15.26 11.18 -6.47
N ARG A 154 15.15 11.61 -5.22
CA ARG A 154 16.23 12.30 -4.50
C ARG A 154 17.45 11.38 -4.33
N ASP A 155 17.23 10.11 -4.00
CA ASP A 155 18.30 9.12 -3.84
C ASP A 155 18.97 8.79 -5.18
N ILE A 156 18.20 8.62 -6.25
CA ILE A 156 18.71 8.41 -7.61
C ILE A 156 19.57 9.61 -8.02
N ASN A 157 19.04 10.83 -7.89
CA ASN A 157 19.76 12.05 -8.26
C ASN A 157 21.05 12.23 -7.46
N LYS A 158 21.04 11.92 -6.15
CA LYS A 158 22.26 11.96 -5.32
C LYS A 158 23.32 10.98 -5.82
N ARG A 159 22.93 9.76 -6.25
CA ARG A 159 23.88 8.78 -6.81
C ARG A 159 24.43 9.23 -8.16
N ILE A 160 23.59 9.81 -9.02
CA ILE A 160 24.02 10.37 -10.32
C ILE A 160 25.00 11.52 -10.14
N LEU A 161 24.69 12.49 -9.26
CA LEU A 161 25.53 13.66 -9.00
C LEU A 161 26.90 13.32 -8.39
N LYS A 162 27.00 12.17 -7.72
CA LYS A 162 28.26 11.66 -7.16
C LYS A 162 29.04 10.77 -8.14
N GLU A 163 28.54 10.57 -9.36
CA GLU A 163 29.07 9.62 -10.35
C GLU A 163 29.08 8.16 -9.85
N ASP A 164 28.36 7.86 -8.76
CA ASP A 164 28.23 6.54 -8.15
C ASP A 164 27.06 5.72 -8.74
N TYR A 165 26.41 6.24 -9.79
CA TYR A 165 25.27 5.57 -10.42
C TYR A 165 25.74 4.57 -11.49
N HIS A 166 25.48 3.29 -11.26
CA HIS A 166 25.74 2.23 -12.23
C HIS A 166 24.43 1.81 -12.94
N PRO A 167 24.29 2.04 -14.25
CA PRO A 167 23.06 1.73 -15.00
C PRO A 167 22.62 0.26 -14.90
N LEU A 168 23.57 -0.67 -14.84
CA LEU A 168 23.29 -2.10 -14.72
C LEU A 168 22.59 -2.48 -13.41
N ASN A 169 22.80 -1.71 -12.34
CA ASN A 169 22.25 -2.00 -11.02
C ASN A 169 21.08 -1.07 -10.64
N GLY A 170 21.01 0.12 -11.25
CA GLY A 170 20.01 1.15 -10.93
C GLY A 170 18.86 1.29 -11.93
N SER A 171 18.97 0.68 -13.12
CA SER A 171 17.99 0.87 -14.20
C SER A 171 16.57 0.48 -13.80
N THR A 172 16.38 -0.59 -13.01
CA THR A 172 15.04 -1.01 -12.57
C THR A 172 14.36 0.02 -11.68
N GLU A 173 15.09 0.66 -10.75
CA GLU A 173 14.54 1.71 -9.90
C GLU A 173 14.10 2.92 -10.73
N VAL A 174 14.95 3.35 -11.67
CA VAL A 174 14.65 4.44 -12.59
C VAL A 174 13.42 4.12 -13.43
N ILE A 175 13.40 2.97 -14.10
CA ILE A 175 12.29 2.57 -14.97
C ILE A 175 10.98 2.53 -14.18
N THR A 176 11.02 1.98 -12.95
CA THR A 176 9.81 1.87 -12.12
C THR A 176 9.28 3.23 -11.71
N VAL A 177 10.15 4.15 -11.28
CA VAL A 177 9.76 5.53 -10.92
C VAL A 177 9.27 6.29 -12.14
N MET A 178 9.92 6.15 -13.30
CA MET A 178 9.46 6.78 -14.55
C MET A 178 8.08 6.28 -14.95
N TYR A 179 7.88 4.96 -14.92
CA TYR A 179 6.59 4.34 -15.20
C TYR A 179 5.51 4.88 -14.27
N GLU A 180 5.77 4.89 -12.97
CA GLU A 180 4.81 5.34 -11.97
C GLU A 180 4.43 6.80 -12.19
N LEU A 181 5.43 7.66 -12.36
CA LEU A 181 5.21 9.05 -12.63
C LEU A 181 4.35 9.20 -13.88
N THR A 182 4.77 8.64 -15.02
CA THR A 182 4.09 8.83 -16.32
C THR A 182 2.65 8.35 -16.32
N THR A 183 2.33 7.34 -15.51
CA THR A 183 1.05 6.64 -15.56
C THR A 183 0.08 7.16 -14.53
N PHE A 184 0.53 7.44 -13.30
CA PHE A 184 -0.35 7.71 -12.15
C PHE A 184 -0.22 9.12 -11.60
N MET A 185 0.93 9.79 -11.80
CA MET A 185 1.24 11.06 -11.12
C MET A 185 1.40 12.22 -12.10
N ASN A 186 0.37 12.47 -12.91
CA ASN A 186 0.38 13.53 -13.93
C ASN A 186 0.68 14.94 -13.35
N TRP A 187 0.35 15.21 -12.08
CA TRP A 187 0.66 16.50 -11.44
C TRP A 187 2.14 16.67 -11.06
N LEU A 188 2.83 15.61 -10.62
CA LEU A 188 4.24 15.66 -10.23
C LEU A 188 5.18 15.93 -11.41
N TRP A 189 4.80 15.54 -12.63
CA TRP A 189 5.54 15.91 -13.86
C TRP A 189 5.60 17.40 -14.09
N MET A 190 4.52 18.13 -13.77
CA MET A 190 4.44 19.56 -14.07
C MET A 190 5.21 20.41 -13.05
N GLU A 191 5.38 19.91 -11.82
CA GLU A 191 5.95 20.69 -10.72
C GLU A 191 7.42 20.36 -10.42
N THR A 192 7.90 19.17 -10.83
CA THR A 192 9.29 18.76 -10.55
C THR A 192 10.30 19.30 -11.56
N ASN A 193 10.83 20.50 -11.28
CA ASN A 193 12.10 20.99 -11.83
C ASN A 193 13.31 20.04 -11.61
N ASN A 194 13.14 18.98 -10.82
CA ASN A 194 14.13 17.95 -10.52
C ASN A 194 14.42 17.00 -11.70
N PHE A 195 13.62 17.04 -12.76
CA PHE A 195 13.78 16.19 -13.95
C PHE A 195 14.79 16.69 -14.99
N ARG A 196 15.32 17.92 -14.83
CA ARG A 196 16.31 18.48 -15.77
C ARG A 196 17.60 17.64 -15.87
N VAL A 197 17.93 16.85 -14.85
CA VAL A 197 19.11 15.97 -14.84
C VAL A 197 18.94 14.76 -15.77
N PHE A 198 17.72 14.21 -15.90
CA PHE A 198 17.47 13.05 -16.76
C PHE A 198 17.52 13.42 -18.25
N MET A 199 16.95 14.56 -18.63
CA MET A 199 17.02 15.06 -20.00
C MET A 199 18.46 15.35 -20.44
N HIS A 200 19.29 15.84 -19.52
CA HIS A 200 20.70 16.15 -19.82
C HIS A 200 21.56 14.89 -20.05
N TYR A 201 21.21 13.76 -19.41
CA TYR A 201 21.91 12.48 -19.58
C TYR A 201 21.50 11.75 -20.86
N SER A 202 20.24 11.86 -21.28
CA SER A 202 19.79 11.34 -22.58
C SER A 202 20.42 12.11 -23.74
N SER A 203 20.59 13.43 -23.62
CA SER A 203 21.24 14.25 -24.66
C SER A 203 22.76 14.09 -24.74
N LEU A 204 23.40 13.54 -23.69
CA LEU A 204 24.86 13.31 -23.65
C LEU A 204 25.26 11.91 -24.12
N ASN A 205 24.30 11.01 -24.34
CA ASN A 205 24.53 9.64 -24.85
C ASN A 205 24.05 9.46 -26.30
N GLU A 206 23.71 10.54 -27.00
CA GLU A 206 23.35 10.55 -28.43
C GLU A 206 24.50 11.06 -29.34
N GLU A 207 25.72 11.21 -28.82
CA GLU A 207 26.95 11.46 -29.61
C GLU A 207 27.91 10.26 -29.53
#